data_AF-A0AAJ5UD56-F1
#
_entry.id   AF-A0AAJ5UD56-F1
#
_cell.length_a   1.000
_cell.length_b   1.000
_cell.length_c   1.000
_cell.angle_alpha   90.00
_cell.angle_beta   90.00
_cell.angle_gamma   90.00
#
_symmetry.space_group_name_H-M   'P 1'
#
loop_
_entity.id
_entity.type
_entity.pdbx_description
1 polymer ?
#
loop_
_entity_poly.entity_id
_entity_poly.type
_entity_poly.pdbx_seq_one_letter_code
_entity_poly.pdbx_strand_id
1 'polypeptide(L)'
;MKSPKQSIINKYPDAYINQTVDEIRDLLINGFDDSRKTIFLCGKDKSDKKSLRYKFSTFLSQEKGISLTYPEDLFEDLLEGQGKNSLLSLETQLADSVDLIVLIPESPGSFAELGAFSMDKELAKKMLVMRLGEYKSGKSFINHGPIRLVRTHGGEIFDIPKNFDEKNPKHVKSVLGKIKETLPSGRKKKELDNILLYSKHVLLLIYLFDDLNLLSVYKTMELIMRRRFESRDNIACKAATHSLIRAGMINQQEGLYTITQIGYDSIINSFHSKSLLAELRTKIMNKQYARH
;
A
#
# COMPACT_ATOMS: atom_id res chain seq x y z
N MET A 1 -23.08 -34.26 -19.02
CA MET A 1 -23.34 -33.49 -17.79
C MET A 1 -22.41 -32.28 -17.80
N LYS A 2 -22.93 -31.05 -17.85
CA LYS A 2 -22.10 -29.87 -17.57
C LYS A 2 -21.67 -29.98 -16.11
N SER A 3 -20.39 -29.80 -15.82
CA SER A 3 -19.93 -29.67 -14.44
C SER A 3 -20.81 -28.61 -13.74
N PRO A 4 -21.24 -28.82 -12.48
CA PRO A 4 -21.94 -27.77 -11.76
C PRO A 4 -21.03 -26.54 -11.78
N LYS A 5 -21.57 -25.40 -12.25
CA LYS A 5 -20.85 -24.12 -12.19
C LYS A 5 -20.48 -23.92 -10.72
N GLN A 6 -19.19 -23.98 -10.43
CA GLN A 6 -18.68 -23.69 -9.11
C GLN A 6 -18.99 -22.22 -8.82
N SER A 7 -19.71 -21.95 -7.73
CA SER A 7 -20.05 -20.58 -7.34
C SER A 7 -18.76 -19.80 -7.06
N ILE A 8 -18.80 -18.49 -7.31
CA ILE A 8 -17.63 -17.63 -7.13
C ILE A 8 -17.22 -17.57 -5.65
N ILE A 9 -18.21 -17.57 -4.76
CA ILE A 9 -18.05 -17.61 -3.30
C ILE A 9 -18.75 -18.88 -2.80
N ASN A 10 -18.10 -19.61 -1.89
CA ASN A 10 -18.67 -20.83 -1.34
C ASN A 10 -19.98 -20.52 -0.60
N LYS A 11 -21.02 -21.34 -0.83
CA LYS A 11 -22.35 -21.20 -0.20
C LYS A 11 -23.02 -19.83 -0.41
N TYR A 12 -22.61 -19.05 -1.41
CA TYR A 12 -23.23 -17.77 -1.73
C TYR A 12 -23.74 -17.77 -3.18
N PRO A 13 -25.03 -17.51 -3.45
CA PRO A 13 -25.56 -17.66 -4.80
C PRO A 13 -25.10 -16.53 -5.72
N ASP A 14 -24.55 -16.90 -6.89
CA ASP A 14 -24.00 -15.96 -7.88
C ASP A 14 -24.99 -14.85 -8.30
N ALA A 15 -26.30 -15.13 -8.28
CA ALA A 15 -27.35 -14.18 -8.62
C ALA A 15 -27.37 -12.92 -7.72
N TYR A 16 -26.90 -13.03 -6.47
CA TYR A 16 -26.87 -11.91 -5.51
C TYR A 16 -25.53 -11.18 -5.49
N ILE A 17 -24.50 -11.72 -6.13
CA ILE A 17 -23.15 -11.14 -6.12
C ILE A 17 -23.16 -9.72 -6.69
N ASN A 18 -23.84 -9.47 -7.81
CA ASN A 18 -23.80 -8.15 -8.45
C ASN A 18 -24.36 -7.02 -7.57
N GLN A 19 -25.46 -7.26 -6.87
CA GLN A 19 -26.05 -6.27 -5.96
C GLN A 19 -25.12 -5.99 -4.77
N THR A 20 -24.58 -7.06 -4.19
CA THR A 20 -23.64 -6.95 -3.07
C THR A 20 -22.31 -6.32 -3.48
N VAL A 21 -21.84 -6.56 -4.71
CA VAL A 21 -20.60 -5.98 -5.24
C VAL A 21 -20.67 -4.46 -5.29
N ASP A 22 -21.79 -3.87 -5.72
CA ASP A 22 -21.91 -2.40 -5.76
C ASP A 22 -21.90 -1.78 -4.36
N GLU A 23 -22.55 -2.42 -3.37
CA GLU A 23 -22.51 -2.01 -1.96
C GLU A 23 -21.10 -2.14 -1.37
N ILE A 24 -20.40 -3.25 -1.64
CA ILE A 24 -19.00 -3.44 -1.24
C ILE A 24 -18.11 -2.37 -1.88
N ARG A 25 -18.33 -2.08 -3.17
CA ARG A 25 -17.55 -1.08 -3.90
C ARG A 25 -17.70 0.30 -3.27
N ASP A 26 -18.91 0.67 -2.84
CA ASP A 26 -19.15 1.90 -2.10
C ASP A 26 -18.44 1.90 -0.75
N LEU A 27 -18.47 0.79 0.01
CA LEU A 27 -17.71 0.69 1.26
C LEU A 27 -16.19 0.81 1.07
N LEU A 28 -15.63 0.20 0.02
CA LEU A 28 -14.21 0.25 -0.28
C LEU A 28 -13.76 1.67 -0.66
N ILE A 29 -14.61 2.40 -1.39
CA ILE A 29 -14.35 3.79 -1.76
C ILE A 29 -14.65 4.69 -0.55
N ASN A 30 -15.86 4.72 -0.03
CA ASN A 30 -16.30 5.77 0.90
C ASN A 30 -16.21 5.37 2.39
N GLY A 31 -16.09 4.09 2.71
CA GLY A 31 -16.20 3.58 4.08
C GLY A 31 -14.97 3.78 4.97
N PHE A 32 -13.77 3.87 4.37
CA PHE A 32 -12.51 4.02 5.10
C PHE A 32 -12.06 5.46 5.28
N ASP A 33 -11.44 5.74 6.43
CA ASP A 33 -10.66 6.97 6.67
C ASP A 33 -9.41 6.98 5.76
N ASP A 34 -9.38 7.93 4.83
CA ASP A 34 -8.26 8.21 3.92
C ASP A 34 -7.68 9.62 4.13
N SER A 35 -7.93 10.23 5.29
CA SER A 35 -7.43 11.58 5.59
C SER A 35 -5.90 11.67 5.64
N ARG A 36 -5.22 10.54 5.80
CA ARG A 36 -3.75 10.45 5.91
C ARG A 36 -3.10 10.43 4.53
N LYS A 37 -1.99 11.15 4.42
CA LYS A 37 -1.09 11.11 3.27
C LYS A 37 -0.15 9.92 3.35
N THR A 38 -0.08 9.13 2.30
CA THR A 38 0.82 7.98 2.25
C THR A 38 2.17 8.41 1.69
N ILE A 39 3.22 8.20 2.49
CA ILE A 39 4.62 8.43 2.10
C ILE A 39 5.31 7.09 1.92
N PHE A 40 5.90 6.90 0.75
CA PHE A 40 6.85 5.82 0.51
C PHE A 40 8.24 6.30 0.94
N LEU A 41 8.72 5.80 2.08
CA LEU A 41 10.01 6.18 2.65
C LEU A 41 11.10 5.20 2.21
N CYS A 42 11.99 5.64 1.33
CA CYS A 42 13.06 4.86 0.72
C CYS A 42 14.44 5.24 1.31
N GLY A 43 15.37 4.30 1.35
CA GLY A 43 16.71 4.54 1.89
C GLY A 43 17.46 3.26 2.26
N LYS A 44 18.21 3.28 3.36
CA LYS A 44 18.83 2.04 3.87
C LYS A 44 17.79 1.07 4.43
N ASP A 45 18.23 -0.10 4.85
CA ASP A 45 17.42 -1.04 5.61
C ASP A 45 16.67 -0.35 6.77
N LYS A 46 15.34 -0.57 6.83
CA LYS A 46 14.46 0.10 7.81
C LYS A 46 14.71 -0.33 9.25
N SER A 47 15.46 -1.39 9.52
CA SER A 47 15.86 -1.83 10.86
C SER A 47 17.21 -1.24 11.31
N ASP A 48 17.99 -0.66 10.39
CA ASP A 48 19.26 -0.01 10.72
C ASP A 48 19.02 1.33 11.43
N LYS A 49 19.08 1.29 12.77
CA LYS A 49 18.87 2.46 13.64
C LYS A 49 19.84 3.62 13.40
N LYS A 50 20.96 3.39 12.72
CA LYS A 50 21.93 4.43 12.37
C LYS A 50 21.58 5.14 11.06
N SER A 51 20.74 4.53 10.22
CA SER A 51 20.33 5.11 8.94
C SER A 51 19.47 6.35 9.10
N LEU A 52 19.54 7.24 8.11
CA LEU A 52 18.65 8.40 8.04
C LEU A 52 17.21 7.95 7.81
N ARG A 53 16.97 6.88 7.03
CA ARG A 53 15.63 6.31 6.82
C ARG A 53 14.98 5.92 8.14
N TYR A 54 15.67 5.18 9.01
CA TYR A 54 15.14 4.83 10.33
C TYR A 54 14.85 6.09 11.16
N LYS A 55 15.82 7.01 11.24
CA LYS A 55 15.66 8.27 11.97
C LYS A 55 14.45 9.07 11.48
N PHE A 56 14.23 9.15 10.17
CA PHE A 56 13.08 9.81 9.57
C PHE A 56 11.77 9.12 9.94
N SER A 57 11.74 7.80 9.94
CA SER A 57 10.56 7.05 10.35
C SER A 57 10.11 7.37 11.79
N THR A 58 11.05 7.64 12.70
CA THR A 58 10.73 7.88 14.13
C THR A 58 9.86 9.10 14.36
N PHE A 59 10.14 10.23 13.69
CA PHE A 59 9.33 11.43 13.85
C PHE A 59 8.16 11.47 12.86
N LEU A 60 8.29 10.89 11.66
CA LEU A 60 7.18 10.85 10.70
C LEU A 60 6.04 9.95 11.18
N SER A 61 6.33 8.85 11.89
CA SER A 61 5.30 7.96 12.43
C SER A 61 4.44 8.60 13.54
N GLN A 62 4.93 9.69 14.16
CA GLN A 62 4.18 10.47 15.16
C GLN A 62 3.16 11.43 14.54
N GLU A 63 3.26 11.68 13.22
CA GLU A 63 2.40 12.61 12.52
C GLU A 63 1.06 11.96 12.17
N LYS A 64 -0.02 12.44 12.80
CA LYS A 64 -1.38 11.91 12.62
C LYS A 64 -1.83 11.89 11.15
N GLY A 65 -1.41 12.87 10.36
CA GLY A 65 -1.78 13.02 8.95
C GLY A 65 -0.89 12.26 7.96
N ILE A 66 0.10 11.50 8.41
CA ILE A 66 1.06 10.79 7.54
C ILE A 66 0.99 9.30 7.81
N SER A 67 0.92 8.46 6.78
CA SER A 67 1.09 7.01 6.86
C SER A 67 2.35 6.62 6.09
N LEU A 68 3.27 5.90 6.75
CA LEU A 68 4.47 5.40 6.09
C LEU A 68 4.17 4.02 5.48
N THR A 69 4.64 3.81 4.25
CA THR A 69 4.63 2.51 3.59
C THR A 69 6.04 2.10 3.16
N TYR A 70 6.28 0.79 3.21
CA TYR A 70 7.55 0.15 2.92
C TYR A 70 7.26 -1.03 1.98
N PRO A 71 7.84 -1.08 0.76
CA PRO A 71 7.63 -2.16 -0.20
C PRO A 71 7.95 -3.52 0.37
N GLU A 72 9.02 -3.57 1.17
CA GLU A 72 9.47 -4.78 1.82
C GLU A 72 8.37 -5.38 2.72
N ASP A 73 7.45 -4.59 3.28
CA ASP A 73 6.35 -5.10 4.13
C ASP A 73 5.21 -5.75 3.34
N LEU A 74 4.99 -5.32 2.10
CA LEU A 74 3.92 -5.87 1.27
C LEU A 74 4.41 -7.08 0.48
N PHE A 75 5.68 -7.08 0.08
CA PHE A 75 6.18 -8.04 -0.90
C PHE A 75 7.21 -9.03 -0.37
N GLU A 76 7.70 -8.94 0.87
CA GLU A 76 8.75 -9.82 1.45
C GLU A 76 8.62 -11.29 1.02
N ASP A 77 7.47 -11.92 1.27
CA ASP A 77 7.25 -13.34 0.96
C ASP A 77 7.21 -13.64 -0.55
N LEU A 78 6.85 -12.64 -1.38
CA LEU A 78 6.94 -12.74 -2.84
C LEU A 78 8.38 -12.55 -3.33
N LEU A 79 9.22 -11.83 -2.57
CA LEU A 79 10.65 -11.68 -2.84
C LEU A 79 11.39 -13.00 -2.59
N GLU A 80 10.94 -13.79 -1.61
CA GLU A 80 11.59 -15.04 -1.22
C GLU A 80 11.26 -16.22 -2.16
N GLY A 81 10.20 -16.13 -2.97
CA GLY A 81 9.59 -17.30 -3.61
C GLY A 81 9.63 -17.41 -5.13
N GLN A 82 9.63 -16.32 -5.91
CA GLN A 82 9.45 -16.44 -7.37
C GLN A 82 10.22 -15.38 -8.19
N GLY A 83 11.39 -15.79 -8.70
CA GLY A 83 12.25 -15.03 -9.63
C GLY A 83 11.68 -14.78 -11.03
N LYS A 84 10.36 -14.56 -11.17
CA LYS A 84 9.72 -14.23 -12.45
C LYS A 84 9.25 -12.78 -12.57
N ASN A 85 9.02 -12.09 -11.45
CA ASN A 85 8.56 -10.70 -11.47
C ASN A 85 9.71 -9.77 -11.09
N SER A 86 9.90 -8.71 -11.87
CA SER A 86 10.90 -7.70 -11.56
C SER A 86 10.50 -7.00 -10.27
N LEU A 87 11.29 -7.16 -9.22
CA LEU A 87 11.21 -6.43 -7.94
C LEU A 87 10.93 -4.93 -8.17
N LEU A 88 11.68 -4.38 -9.13
CA LEU A 88 11.56 -2.99 -9.56
C LEU A 88 10.17 -2.64 -10.10
N SER A 89 9.50 -3.55 -10.80
CA SER A 89 8.15 -3.30 -11.32
C SER A 89 7.11 -3.17 -10.21
N LEU A 90 7.24 -3.96 -9.13
CA LEU A 90 6.35 -3.89 -7.97
C LEU A 90 6.58 -2.59 -7.19
N GLU A 91 7.85 -2.23 -6.97
CA GLU A 91 8.22 -0.98 -6.31
C GLU A 91 7.75 0.24 -7.09
N THR A 92 7.90 0.23 -8.42
CA THR A 92 7.40 1.30 -9.31
C THR A 92 5.88 1.44 -9.18
N GLN A 93 5.15 0.33 -9.13
CA GLN A 93 3.70 0.35 -8.97
C GLN A 93 3.27 0.87 -7.59
N LEU A 94 3.96 0.49 -6.52
CA LEU A 94 3.70 1.07 -5.19
C LEU A 94 4.00 2.56 -5.15
N ALA A 95 5.10 2.96 -5.77
CA ALA A 95 5.52 4.35 -5.86
C ALA A 95 4.51 5.21 -6.61
N ASP A 96 3.82 4.66 -7.59
CA ASP A 96 2.74 5.37 -8.26
C ASP A 96 1.50 5.56 -7.36
N SER A 97 1.27 4.59 -6.48
CA SER A 97 0.15 4.55 -5.56
C SER A 97 0.23 5.51 -4.36
N VAL A 98 1.40 6.05 -4.02
CA VAL A 98 1.56 6.99 -2.89
C VAL A 98 1.29 8.46 -3.22
N ASP A 99 1.24 9.31 -2.19
CA ASP A 99 1.16 10.77 -2.33
C ASP A 99 2.56 11.40 -2.53
N LEU A 100 3.60 10.82 -1.92
CA LEU A 100 4.98 11.32 -1.99
C LEU A 100 5.97 10.17 -1.81
N ILE A 101 7.04 10.20 -2.59
CA ILE A 101 8.20 9.32 -2.43
C ILE A 101 9.30 10.13 -1.76
N VAL A 102 9.63 9.80 -0.51
CA VAL A 102 10.78 10.41 0.19
C VAL A 102 11.95 9.45 0.05
N LEU A 103 12.95 9.82 -0.76
CA LEU A 103 14.10 8.96 -1.05
C LEU A 103 15.38 9.52 -0.45
N ILE A 104 16.05 8.73 0.37
CA ILE A 104 17.35 9.08 0.97
C ILE A 104 18.44 8.21 0.31
N PRO A 105 19.30 8.76 -0.56
CA PRO A 105 20.33 7.98 -1.23
C PRO A 105 21.52 7.74 -0.28
N GLU A 106 21.43 6.68 0.53
CA GLU A 106 22.39 6.33 1.61
C GLU A 106 22.84 4.86 1.59
N SER A 107 22.43 4.09 0.58
CA SER A 107 22.71 2.65 0.44
C SER A 107 22.73 2.24 -1.04
N PRO A 108 23.40 1.11 -1.41
CA PRO A 108 23.37 0.59 -2.78
C PRO A 108 21.96 0.44 -3.37
N GLY A 109 21.00 -0.06 -2.57
CA GLY A 109 19.59 -0.18 -2.98
C GLY A 109 18.97 1.18 -3.27
N SER A 110 19.10 2.15 -2.36
CA SER A 110 18.55 3.49 -2.55
C SER A 110 19.16 4.27 -3.72
N PHE A 111 20.41 3.99 -4.10
CA PHE A 111 21.00 4.54 -5.32
C PHE A 111 20.39 3.92 -6.58
N ALA A 112 20.08 2.63 -6.55
CA ALA A 112 19.38 1.95 -7.64
C ALA A 112 17.93 2.46 -7.78
N GLU A 113 17.20 2.59 -6.67
CA GLU A 113 15.85 3.20 -6.63
C GLU A 113 15.87 4.63 -7.17
N LEU A 114 16.85 5.46 -6.75
CA LEU A 114 16.99 6.82 -7.27
C LEU A 114 17.19 6.81 -8.79
N GLY A 115 18.02 5.92 -9.31
CA GLY A 115 18.19 5.74 -10.74
C GLY A 115 16.88 5.37 -11.43
N ALA A 116 16.24 4.29 -10.97
CA ALA A 116 15.05 3.75 -11.61
C ALA A 116 13.85 4.69 -11.54
N PHE A 117 13.53 5.24 -10.37
CA PHE A 117 12.39 6.15 -10.21
C PHE A 117 12.61 7.49 -10.92
N SER A 118 13.86 7.95 -11.07
CA SER A 118 14.13 9.20 -11.80
C SER A 118 13.88 9.10 -13.31
N MET A 119 13.92 7.88 -13.87
CA MET A 119 13.69 7.62 -15.29
C MET A 119 12.20 7.62 -15.65
N ASP A 120 11.33 7.31 -14.70
CA ASP A 120 9.89 7.42 -14.86
C ASP A 120 9.43 8.84 -14.50
N LYS A 121 8.79 9.54 -15.45
CA LYS A 121 8.38 10.94 -15.27
C LYS A 121 7.36 11.11 -14.14
N GLU A 122 6.40 10.21 -14.01
CA GLU A 122 5.31 10.33 -13.03
C GLU A 122 5.81 10.01 -11.62
N LEU A 123 6.73 9.04 -11.49
CA LEU A 123 7.42 8.80 -10.22
C LEU A 123 8.35 9.94 -9.85
N ALA A 124 9.21 10.37 -10.77
CA ALA A 124 10.18 11.45 -10.55
C ALA A 124 9.49 12.74 -10.06
N LYS A 125 8.32 13.07 -10.61
CA LYS A 125 7.49 14.21 -10.17
C LYS A 125 7.01 14.10 -8.72
N LYS A 126 6.80 12.88 -8.21
CA LYS A 126 6.38 12.59 -6.82
C LYS A 126 7.56 12.47 -5.86
N MET A 127 8.81 12.61 -6.31
CA MET A 127 9.98 12.42 -5.46
C MET A 127 10.38 13.67 -4.70
N LEU A 128 10.68 13.49 -3.41
CA LEU A 128 11.49 14.38 -2.60
C LEU A 128 12.79 13.64 -2.24
N VAL A 129 13.88 13.99 -2.92
CA VAL A 129 15.20 13.39 -2.67
C VAL A 129 15.90 14.14 -1.55
N MET A 130 16.22 13.41 -0.49
CA MET A 130 16.82 13.91 0.72
C MET A 130 18.33 13.67 0.67
N ARG A 131 19.06 14.61 0.08
CA ARG A 131 20.51 14.50 -0.16
C ARG A 131 21.29 15.09 1.01
N LEU A 132 22.38 14.44 1.44
CA LEU A 132 23.31 15.07 2.37
C LEU A 132 23.96 16.31 1.74
N GLY A 133 23.85 17.45 2.42
CA GLY A 133 24.23 18.77 1.90
C GLY A 133 25.71 18.89 1.53
N GLU A 134 26.59 18.07 2.12
CA GLU A 134 28.00 18.02 1.73
C GLU A 134 28.22 17.56 0.27
N TYR A 135 27.27 16.80 -0.29
CA TYR A 135 27.31 16.35 -1.67
C TYR A 135 26.63 17.34 -2.64
N LYS A 136 26.12 18.48 -2.16
CA LYS A 136 25.36 19.44 -2.98
C LYS A 136 26.11 19.91 -4.22
N SER A 137 27.37 20.27 -4.03
CA SER A 137 28.25 20.88 -5.04
C SER A 137 29.22 19.86 -5.67
N GLY A 138 29.11 18.58 -5.31
CA GLY A 138 29.99 17.54 -5.82
C GLY A 138 29.75 17.27 -7.31
N LYS A 139 30.82 17.13 -8.09
CA LYS A 139 30.75 16.60 -9.46
C LYS A 139 30.60 15.09 -9.38
N SER A 140 29.36 14.59 -9.47
CA SER A 140 29.06 13.15 -9.36
C SER A 140 28.01 12.72 -10.38
N PHE A 141 28.04 11.45 -10.76
CA PHE A 141 27.01 10.86 -11.62
C PHE A 141 25.62 11.03 -11.00
N ILE A 142 25.48 10.87 -9.68
CA ILE A 142 24.21 11.06 -8.96
C ILE A 142 23.65 12.48 -9.18
N ASN A 143 24.49 13.52 -9.04
CA ASN A 143 24.05 14.91 -9.18
C ASN A 143 23.73 15.29 -10.64
N HIS A 144 24.52 14.80 -11.60
CA HIS A 144 24.35 15.15 -13.01
C HIS A 144 23.38 14.25 -13.79
N GLY A 145 23.11 13.05 -13.26
CA GLY A 145 22.17 12.08 -13.80
C GLY A 145 20.83 12.12 -13.06
N PRO A 146 20.54 11.18 -12.15
CA PRO A 146 19.19 10.98 -11.62
C PRO A 146 18.64 12.19 -10.84
N ILE A 147 19.46 12.91 -10.06
CA ILE A 147 18.99 14.14 -9.37
C ILE A 147 18.57 15.22 -10.38
N ARG A 148 19.26 15.33 -11.51
CA ARG A 148 18.90 16.27 -12.57
C ARG A 148 17.59 15.85 -13.25
N LEU A 149 17.37 14.56 -13.47
CA LEU A 149 16.13 14.03 -14.02
C LEU A 149 14.94 14.29 -13.08
N VAL A 150 15.08 14.01 -11.79
CA VAL A 150 14.06 14.32 -10.78
C VAL A 150 13.61 15.78 -10.86
N ARG A 151 14.56 16.72 -10.85
CA ARG A 151 14.26 18.16 -11.01
C ARG A 151 13.57 18.48 -12.33
N THR A 152 14.03 17.87 -13.42
CA THR A 152 13.47 18.11 -14.76
C THR A 152 12.00 17.69 -14.83
N HIS A 153 11.62 16.62 -14.12
CA HIS A 153 10.24 16.14 -14.05
C HIS A 153 9.40 16.81 -12.95
N GLY A 154 9.95 17.77 -12.21
CA GLY A 154 9.24 18.54 -11.18
C GLY A 154 9.33 17.96 -9.77
N GLY A 155 10.11 16.90 -9.56
CA GLY A 155 10.46 16.44 -8.23
C GLY A 155 11.45 17.37 -7.53
N GLU A 156 11.50 17.25 -6.21
CA GLU A 156 12.22 18.16 -5.34
C GLU A 156 13.47 17.53 -4.74
N ILE A 157 14.49 18.35 -4.49
CA ILE A 157 15.74 17.93 -3.83
C ILE A 157 15.91 18.79 -2.60
N PHE A 158 16.01 18.17 -1.43
CA PHE A 158 16.28 18.86 -0.18
C PHE A 158 17.64 18.44 0.37
N ASP A 159 18.47 19.45 0.66
CA ASP A 159 19.82 19.26 1.17
C ASP A 159 19.77 19.19 2.71
N ILE A 160 19.92 17.98 3.28
CA ILE A 160 19.93 17.74 4.72
C ILE A 160 21.28 18.18 5.32
N PRO A 161 21.32 18.76 6.54
CA PRO A 161 22.58 19.00 7.24
C PRO A 161 23.43 17.71 7.37
N LYS A 162 24.75 17.83 7.17
CA LYS A 162 25.70 16.71 7.31
C LYS A 162 25.62 16.02 8.67
N ASN A 163 25.43 16.82 9.72
CA ASN A 163 25.29 16.38 11.11
C ASN A 163 23.81 16.32 11.54
N PHE A 164 22.92 15.88 10.65
CA PHE A 164 21.52 15.69 11.01
C PHE A 164 21.39 14.82 12.27
N ASP A 165 20.49 15.25 13.15
CA ASP A 165 20.23 14.62 14.44
C ASP A 165 18.73 14.67 14.68
N GLU A 166 18.11 13.50 14.76
CA GLU A 166 16.69 13.29 15.04
C GLU A 166 16.28 13.77 16.44
N LYS A 167 17.25 13.98 17.35
CA LYS A 167 17.02 14.55 18.67
C LYS A 167 17.06 16.07 18.67
N ASN A 168 17.55 16.69 17.59
CA ASN A 168 17.61 18.14 17.46
C ASN A 168 16.28 18.68 16.87
N PRO A 169 15.48 19.44 17.64
CA PRO A 169 14.17 19.89 17.17
C PRO A 169 14.23 20.80 15.93
N LYS A 170 15.32 21.55 15.74
CA LYS A 170 15.48 22.42 14.56
C LYS A 170 15.71 21.59 13.29
N HIS A 171 16.51 20.52 13.40
CA HIS A 171 16.76 19.61 12.28
C HIS A 171 15.46 18.89 11.87
N VAL A 172 14.75 18.31 12.85
CA VAL A 172 13.46 17.63 12.61
C VAL A 172 12.44 18.59 12.02
N LYS A 173 12.27 19.78 12.60
CA LYS A 173 11.32 20.79 12.09
C LYS A 173 11.61 21.18 10.65
N SER A 174 12.88 21.33 10.28
CA SER A 174 13.30 21.67 8.92
C SER A 174 12.91 20.56 7.92
N VAL A 175 13.30 19.32 8.20
CA VAL A 175 12.98 18.16 7.36
C VAL A 175 11.47 17.92 7.26
N LEU A 176 10.79 17.89 8.40
CA LEU A 176 9.35 17.66 8.46
C LEU A 176 8.58 18.78 7.77
N GLY A 177 9.00 20.03 7.95
CA GLY A 177 8.44 21.19 7.26
C GLY A 177 8.52 21.02 5.74
N LYS A 178 9.69 20.62 5.23
CA LYS A 178 9.84 20.40 3.78
C LYS A 178 8.99 19.23 3.27
N ILE A 179 8.93 18.13 4.00
CA ILE A 179 8.07 16.99 3.64
C ILE A 179 6.61 17.44 3.56
N LYS A 180 6.12 18.17 4.57
CA LYS A 180 4.74 18.68 4.61
C LYS A 180 4.43 19.69 3.50
N GLU A 181 5.40 20.54 3.14
CA GLU A 181 5.29 21.48 2.02
C GLU A 181 5.19 20.76 0.67
N THR A 182 5.93 19.66 0.51
CA THR A 182 5.98 18.90 -0.75
C THR A 182 4.76 17.98 -0.93
N LEU A 183 4.06 17.65 0.17
CA LEU A 183 2.85 16.84 0.11
C LEU A 183 1.74 17.57 -0.68
N PRO A 184 1.01 16.86 -1.57
CA PRO A 184 -0.06 17.48 -2.36
C PRO A 184 -1.20 17.97 -1.46
N SER A 185 -1.70 19.18 -1.74
CA SER A 185 -2.69 19.91 -0.94
C SER A 185 -4.15 19.45 -1.12
N GLY A 186 -4.41 18.36 -1.84
CA GLY A 186 -5.73 17.78 -2.05
C GLY A 186 -5.78 16.29 -1.74
N ARG A 187 -6.96 15.72 -1.48
CA ARG A 187 -7.12 14.26 -1.36
C ARG A 187 -6.92 13.61 -2.72
N LYS A 188 -6.14 12.53 -2.77
CA LYS A 188 -6.02 11.70 -3.98
C LYS A 188 -7.39 11.07 -4.22
N LYS A 189 -7.82 10.97 -5.48
CA LYS A 189 -9.04 10.24 -5.80
C LYS A 189 -8.85 8.80 -5.34
N LYS A 190 -9.82 8.28 -4.60
CA LYS A 190 -9.79 6.87 -4.18
C LYS A 190 -9.97 5.98 -5.40
N GLU A 191 -8.94 5.21 -5.69
CA GLU A 191 -8.91 4.26 -6.79
C GLU A 191 -8.87 2.85 -6.22
N LEU A 192 -9.83 2.02 -6.61
CA LEU A 192 -9.90 0.62 -6.19
C LEU A 192 -8.67 -0.17 -6.65
N ASP A 193 -8.08 0.24 -7.77
CA ASP A 193 -6.87 -0.35 -8.34
C ASP A 193 -5.58 0.05 -7.58
N ASN A 194 -5.68 0.89 -6.54
CA ASN A 194 -4.54 1.21 -5.71
C ASN A 194 -4.10 -0.04 -4.93
N ILE A 195 -2.97 -0.61 -5.33
CA ILE A 195 -2.36 -1.81 -4.75
C ILE A 195 -2.13 -1.71 -3.23
N LEU A 196 -1.89 -0.51 -2.70
CA LEU A 196 -1.71 -0.28 -1.26
C LEU A 196 -3.00 -0.51 -0.46
N LEU A 197 -4.16 -0.49 -1.14
CA LEU A 197 -5.45 -0.76 -0.54
C LEU A 197 -5.83 -2.24 -0.60
N TYR A 198 -5.11 -3.08 -1.33
CA TYR A 198 -5.50 -4.49 -1.51
C TYR A 198 -5.58 -5.25 -0.19
N SER A 199 -4.72 -4.97 0.78
CA SER A 199 -4.83 -5.57 2.12
C SER A 199 -6.14 -5.19 2.81
N LYS A 200 -6.56 -3.92 2.73
CA LYS A 200 -7.86 -3.46 3.24
C LYS A 200 -9.01 -4.11 2.49
N HIS A 201 -8.90 -4.23 1.17
CA HIS A 201 -9.94 -4.82 0.33
C HIS A 201 -10.13 -6.31 0.67
N VAL A 202 -9.04 -7.07 0.72
CA VAL A 202 -9.06 -8.50 1.08
C VAL A 202 -9.59 -8.69 2.51
N LEU A 203 -9.14 -7.87 3.47
CA LEU A 203 -9.61 -7.97 4.85
C LEU A 203 -11.12 -7.68 4.96
N LEU A 204 -11.63 -6.67 4.22
CA LEU A 204 -13.08 -6.41 4.17
C LEU A 204 -13.84 -7.58 3.58
N LEU A 205 -13.35 -8.19 2.49
CA LEU A 205 -14.02 -9.36 1.90
C LEU A 205 -14.09 -10.52 2.87
N ILE A 206 -13.01 -10.81 3.59
CA ILE A 206 -12.97 -11.89 4.60
C ILE A 206 -13.81 -11.54 5.84
N TYR A 207 -14.00 -10.26 6.15
CA TYR A 207 -14.94 -9.81 7.18
C TYR A 207 -16.41 -10.04 6.77
N LEU A 208 -16.71 -9.82 5.49
CA LEU A 208 -18.08 -9.86 4.96
C LEU A 208 -18.56 -11.26 4.60
N PHE A 209 -17.67 -12.10 4.07
CA PHE A 209 -17.98 -13.45 3.62
C PHE A 209 -17.21 -14.49 4.42
N ASP A 210 -17.92 -15.50 4.87
CA ASP A 210 -17.30 -16.68 5.47
C ASP A 210 -16.79 -17.65 4.37
N ASP A 211 -15.79 -18.46 4.71
CA ASP A 211 -15.22 -19.53 3.86
C ASP A 211 -14.67 -19.05 2.50
N LEU A 212 -14.06 -17.86 2.41
CA LEU A 212 -13.38 -17.42 1.19
C LEU A 212 -12.05 -18.17 0.99
N ASN A 213 -11.75 -18.56 -0.25
CA ASN A 213 -10.40 -18.96 -0.66
C ASN A 213 -9.78 -17.89 -1.59
N LEU A 214 -8.49 -18.05 -1.92
CA LEU A 214 -7.76 -17.09 -2.76
C LEU A 214 -8.41 -16.87 -4.14
N LEU A 215 -8.94 -17.93 -4.75
CA LEU A 215 -9.63 -17.83 -6.04
C LEU A 215 -10.93 -17.02 -5.92
N SER A 216 -11.66 -17.21 -4.83
CA SER A 216 -12.90 -16.46 -4.53
C SER A 216 -12.59 -14.98 -4.33
N VAL A 217 -11.50 -14.67 -3.62
CA VAL A 217 -11.01 -13.30 -3.43
C VAL A 217 -10.68 -12.66 -4.79
N TYR A 218 -9.90 -13.34 -5.65
CA TYR A 218 -9.57 -12.82 -6.99
C TYR A 218 -10.82 -12.54 -7.81
N LYS A 219 -11.73 -13.51 -7.89
CA LYS A 219 -12.97 -13.37 -8.67
C LYS A 219 -13.87 -12.25 -8.14
N THR A 220 -13.96 -12.09 -6.83
CA THR A 220 -14.75 -11.02 -6.20
C THR A 220 -14.11 -9.66 -6.46
N MET A 221 -12.79 -9.56 -6.39
CA MET A 221 -12.06 -8.33 -6.70
C MET A 221 -12.19 -7.94 -8.19
N GLU A 222 -12.16 -8.90 -9.13
CA GLU A 222 -12.43 -8.65 -10.55
C GLU A 222 -13.80 -8.01 -10.77
N LEU A 223 -14.82 -8.48 -10.05
CA LEU A 223 -16.17 -7.91 -10.12
C LEU A 223 -16.24 -6.50 -9.52
N ILE A 224 -15.60 -6.28 -8.37
CA ILE A 224 -15.52 -4.97 -7.70
C ILE A 224 -14.81 -3.94 -8.58
N MET A 225 -13.72 -4.34 -9.23
CA MET A 225 -12.94 -3.48 -10.13
C MET A 225 -13.54 -3.36 -11.53
N ARG A 226 -14.54 -4.21 -11.86
CA ARG A 226 -15.18 -4.29 -13.18
C ARG A 226 -14.18 -4.54 -14.32
N ARG A 227 -13.11 -5.29 -14.03
CA ARG A 227 -12.09 -5.70 -15.00
C ARG A 227 -11.48 -7.04 -14.59
N ARG A 228 -10.83 -7.73 -15.53
CA ARG A 228 -10.06 -8.94 -15.21
C ARG A 228 -8.75 -8.60 -14.54
N PHE A 229 -8.30 -9.50 -13.67
CA PHE A 229 -7.02 -9.41 -13.00
C PHE A 229 -5.91 -9.81 -13.96
N GLU A 230 -4.89 -8.97 -14.08
CA GLU A 230 -3.66 -9.30 -14.75
C GLU A 230 -2.73 -10.06 -13.80
N SER A 231 -1.60 -10.57 -14.31
CA SER A 231 -0.62 -11.29 -13.47
C SER A 231 -0.22 -10.48 -12.23
N ARG A 232 0.04 -9.18 -12.41
CA ARG A 232 0.37 -8.24 -11.33
C ARG A 232 -0.71 -8.11 -10.26
N ASP A 233 -1.99 -8.08 -10.64
CA ASP A 233 -3.09 -7.95 -9.68
C ASP A 233 -3.20 -9.21 -8.80
N ASN A 234 -3.03 -10.38 -9.42
CA ASN A 234 -3.02 -11.65 -8.70
C ASN A 234 -1.87 -11.72 -7.70
N ILE A 235 -0.67 -11.28 -8.12
CA ILE A 235 0.52 -11.19 -7.27
C ILE A 235 0.27 -10.24 -6.09
N ALA A 236 -0.18 -9.02 -6.39
CA ALA A 236 -0.52 -8.00 -5.41
C ALA A 236 -1.54 -8.47 -4.37
N CYS A 237 -2.63 -9.09 -4.83
CA CYS A 237 -3.70 -9.57 -3.98
C CYS A 237 -3.24 -10.77 -3.13
N LYS A 238 -2.39 -11.64 -3.69
CA LYS A 238 -1.72 -12.69 -2.92
C LYS A 238 -0.83 -12.09 -1.83
N ALA A 239 0.01 -11.11 -2.19
CA ALA A 239 0.88 -10.38 -1.27
C ALA A 239 0.12 -9.82 -0.08
N ALA A 240 -0.96 -9.09 -0.39
CA ALA A 240 -1.86 -8.52 0.60
C ALA A 240 -2.45 -9.58 1.53
N THR A 241 -2.88 -10.72 0.98
CA THR A 241 -3.43 -11.84 1.77
C THR A 241 -2.39 -12.43 2.71
N HIS A 242 -1.18 -12.69 2.22
CA HIS A 242 -0.06 -13.18 3.05
C HIS A 242 0.32 -12.19 4.16
N SER A 243 0.38 -10.90 3.84
CA SER A 243 0.65 -9.84 4.81
C SER A 243 -0.38 -9.81 5.95
N LEU A 244 -1.67 -10.03 5.64
CA LEU A 244 -2.73 -10.15 6.66
C LEU A 244 -2.58 -11.39 7.54
N ILE A 245 -2.16 -12.53 6.97
CA ILE A 245 -1.87 -13.76 7.74
C ILE A 245 -0.72 -13.51 8.71
N ARG A 246 0.38 -12.92 8.23
CA ARG A 246 1.56 -12.61 9.02
C ARG A 246 1.27 -11.60 10.14
N ALA A 247 0.41 -10.62 9.87
CA ALA A 247 -0.07 -9.67 10.87
C ALA A 247 -1.06 -10.30 11.87
N GLY A 248 -1.42 -11.58 11.72
CA GLY A 248 -2.39 -12.27 12.57
C GLY A 248 -3.81 -11.77 12.42
N MET A 249 -4.14 -11.07 11.33
CA MET A 249 -5.47 -10.49 11.08
C MET A 249 -6.44 -11.52 10.48
N ILE A 250 -5.91 -12.50 9.75
CA ILE A 250 -6.68 -13.62 9.20
C ILE A 250 -5.93 -14.94 9.45
N ASN A 251 -6.67 -16.03 9.55
CA ASN A 251 -6.14 -17.39 9.57
C ASN A 251 -6.42 -18.07 8.23
N GLN A 252 -5.60 -19.08 7.89
CA GLN A 252 -5.86 -19.96 6.77
C GLN A 252 -5.93 -21.41 7.24
N GLN A 253 -7.04 -22.09 6.99
CA GLN A 253 -7.25 -23.50 7.30
C GLN A 253 -7.86 -24.19 6.08
N GLU A 254 -7.25 -25.30 5.62
CA GLU A 254 -7.71 -26.05 4.44
C GLU A 254 -7.91 -25.19 3.18
N GLY A 255 -7.13 -24.11 3.04
CA GLY A 255 -7.23 -23.17 1.92
C GLY A 255 -8.33 -22.11 2.04
N LEU A 256 -9.12 -22.13 3.12
CA LEU A 256 -10.14 -21.15 3.45
C LEU A 256 -9.61 -20.12 4.45
N TYR A 257 -10.08 -18.89 4.32
CA TYR A 257 -9.72 -17.77 5.19
C TYR A 257 -10.80 -17.50 6.23
N THR A 258 -10.36 -17.23 7.46
CA THR A 258 -11.23 -16.76 8.54
C THR A 258 -10.63 -15.52 9.20
N ILE A 259 -11.49 -14.59 9.61
CA ILE A 259 -11.04 -13.37 10.30
C ILE A 259 -10.69 -13.68 11.76
N THR A 260 -9.60 -13.09 12.27
CA THR A 260 -9.26 -13.16 13.70
C THR A 260 -9.89 -11.99 14.46
N GLN A 261 -9.80 -12.01 15.79
CA GLN A 261 -10.21 -10.86 16.60
C GLN A 261 -9.43 -9.58 16.23
N ILE A 262 -8.13 -9.72 15.95
CA ILE A 262 -7.26 -8.61 15.54
C ILE A 262 -7.75 -8.01 14.22
N GLY A 263 -8.05 -8.86 13.23
CA GLY A 263 -8.59 -8.41 11.94
C GLY A 263 -9.97 -7.76 12.07
N TYR A 264 -10.83 -8.35 12.91
CA TYR A 264 -12.17 -7.82 13.18
C TYR A 264 -12.09 -6.41 13.79
N ASP A 265 -11.29 -6.23 14.85
CA ASP A 265 -11.12 -4.94 15.51
C ASP A 265 -10.50 -3.90 14.57
N SER A 266 -9.55 -4.33 13.72
CA SER A 266 -8.95 -3.47 12.69
C SER A 266 -10.00 -2.91 11.73
N ILE A 267 -10.91 -3.75 11.22
CA ILE A 267 -12.01 -3.32 10.36
C ILE A 267 -12.94 -2.37 11.12
N ILE A 268 -13.47 -2.77 12.28
CA ILE A 268 -14.44 -1.96 13.02
C ILE A 268 -13.90 -0.58 13.40
N ASN A 269 -12.61 -0.47 13.70
CA ASN A 269 -11.97 0.79 14.06
C ASN A 269 -11.61 1.67 12.85
N SER A 270 -11.55 1.10 11.65
CA SER A 270 -11.16 1.81 10.42
C SER A 270 -12.34 2.42 9.64
N PHE A 271 -13.57 1.96 9.89
CA PHE A 271 -14.77 2.42 9.20
C PHE A 271 -15.44 3.59 9.91
N HIS A 272 -15.80 4.64 9.15
CA HIS A 272 -16.59 5.76 9.67
C HIS A 272 -18.05 5.38 9.92
N SER A 273 -18.64 4.57 9.04
CA SER A 273 -20.05 4.16 9.11
C SER A 273 -20.18 2.69 9.55
N LYS A 274 -20.21 2.48 10.87
CA LYS A 274 -20.35 1.14 11.45
C LYS A 274 -21.70 0.48 11.13
N SER A 275 -22.77 1.28 10.95
CA SER A 275 -24.11 0.77 10.63
C SER A 275 -24.17 0.15 9.24
N LEU A 276 -23.69 0.84 8.21
CA LEU A 276 -23.69 0.34 6.83
C LEU A 276 -22.88 -0.96 6.70
N LEU A 277 -21.73 -1.02 7.36
CA LEU A 277 -20.90 -2.22 7.40
C LEU A 277 -21.62 -3.40 8.05
N ALA A 278 -22.29 -3.17 9.19
CA ALA A 278 -23.03 -4.21 9.90
C ALA A 278 -24.26 -4.68 9.10
N GLU A 279 -25.03 -3.76 8.52
CA GLU A 279 -26.19 -4.06 7.67
C GLU A 279 -25.79 -4.93 6.48
N LEU A 280 -24.72 -4.57 5.77
CA LEU A 280 -24.23 -5.36 4.64
C LEU A 280 -23.76 -6.75 5.08
N ARG A 281 -23.03 -6.86 6.20
CA ARG A 281 -22.59 -8.15 6.73
C ARG A 281 -23.79 -9.03 7.08
N THR A 282 -24.78 -8.51 7.79
CA THR A 282 -26.00 -9.26 8.14
C THR A 282 -26.75 -9.70 6.89
N LYS A 283 -26.86 -8.85 5.88
CA LYS A 283 -27.47 -9.19 4.58
C LYS A 283 -26.74 -10.34 3.89
N ILE A 284 -25.40 -10.32 3.87
CA ILE A 284 -24.58 -11.39 3.27
C ILE A 284 -24.73 -12.70 4.06
N MET A 285 -24.59 -12.64 5.39
CA MET A 285 -24.71 -13.83 6.26
C MET A 285 -26.08 -14.50 6.12
N ASN A 286 -27.17 -13.71 6.10
CA ASN A 286 -28.52 -14.25 5.92
C ASN A 286 -28.67 -15.01 4.59
N LYS A 287 -27.90 -14.66 3.57
CA LYS A 287 -27.89 -15.37 2.28
C LYS A 287 -26.94 -16.57 2.28
N GLN A 288 -25.77 -16.48 2.94
CA GLN A 288 -24.83 -17.62 3.05
C GLN A 288 -25.38 -18.77 3.89
N TYR A 289 -26.19 -18.47 4.91
CA TYR A 289 -26.78 -19.45 5.82
C TYR A 289 -28.27 -19.70 5.56
N ALA A 290 -28.85 -19.10 4.53
CA ALA A 290 -30.17 -19.48 4.07
C ALA A 290 -30.14 -20.96 3.71
N ARG A 291 -30.92 -21.78 4.43
CA ARG A 291 -31.07 -23.20 4.12
C ARG A 291 -31.57 -23.33 2.68
N HIS A 292 -30.73 -23.90 1.80
CA HIS A 292 -31.15 -24.46 0.52
C HIS A 292 -31.52 -25.92 0.72
#